data_AF-A0A927P2Z0-F1
#
_entry.id   AF-A0A927P2Z0-F1
#
_cell.length_a   1.000
_cell.length_b   1.000
_cell.length_c   1.000
_cell.angle_alpha   90.00
_cell.angle_beta   90.00
_cell.angle_gamma   90.00
#
_symmetry.space_group_name_H-M   'P 1'
#
loop_
_entity.id
_entity.type
_entity.pdbx_description
1 polymer ?
#
loop_
_entity_poly.entity_id
_entity_poly.type
_entity_poly.pdbx_seq_one_letter_code
_entity_poly.pdbx_strand_id
1 'polypeptide(L)'
;MKKHGKILILMSLLLIAALVLCACESCWLTGSITINGDGSGERHISIHIPRLKTDGTESPSYYHLKKHGDDLSAWVEARYAQHNPGTAAWLNASVHPEAAEEILTLSFPFANYDEYIERLKVLTAGKNSFNVPQLEAVNGKVARYTEDGTVLTAVFRTLESWVYEDDTVFDLDARKPDGTRMNTEYSLGQVQMSSLAALDRTMEAGLTVVADGGKPVALRMMQGSYRYAAEGYEDVENPMLTAVPAPEWTAMFERYNNVGNQWLGADGIFGIALDGKDAFGSSTEDTDTFFIFSDTVIAPSDEKGHKLPFQPFYMPNHSAAVLRGNQPIKDNITFYWGKDGACPTTPTDLQADETKNLVQRKKWFGDGVVIGNNLYMFCFTPYDLTLKESDLVTFPIVDGKPDFAAYTIQEEIPELRYTDPATEQYVIFGFAVCAMTETAGVENPDGYIYLYGKWSSNKEVSVARILEGDFPDFTKLTFWDGKGWSENIADSIKIPTLNGVSEEFSITPVTVGPHKGKFIAIYMEGTVSSHIVYCIGETPWGPFSEPQLLYTAPEASDPWYQEHKVWTYMAKAYPHLSHGDQLLVSYNTNTQEFALVDNPTYHPRFIWVDLDPLNDYATATDLDISTATDADIAD
;
A
#
# COMPACT_ATOMS: atom_id res chain seq x y z
N MET A 1 47.61 -38.54 -8.66
CA MET A 1 47.16 -39.23 -7.43
C MET A 1 46.68 -38.20 -6.42
N LYS A 2 45.42 -38.33 -6.00
CA LYS A 2 44.79 -37.80 -4.76
C LYS A 2 44.82 -36.28 -4.52
N LYS A 3 43.75 -35.60 -4.96
CA LYS A 3 42.84 -34.80 -4.12
C LYS A 3 41.63 -34.34 -4.96
N HIS A 4 40.77 -35.30 -5.31
CA HIS A 4 39.37 -35.04 -5.64
C HIS A 4 38.55 -35.55 -4.45
N GLY A 5 37.56 -34.77 -3.99
CA GLY A 5 36.51 -35.31 -3.12
C GLY A 5 36.16 -34.59 -1.83
N LYS A 6 36.36 -33.27 -1.67
CA LYS A 6 35.82 -32.52 -0.49
C LYS A 6 35.29 -31.09 -0.70
N ILE A 7 35.22 -30.56 -1.92
CA ILE A 7 34.73 -29.17 -2.14
C ILE A 7 33.31 -29.13 -2.73
N LEU A 8 32.78 -30.24 -3.25
CA LEU A 8 31.48 -30.26 -3.94
C LEU A 8 30.26 -30.52 -3.03
N ILE A 9 30.43 -30.58 -1.71
CA ILE A 9 29.34 -30.90 -0.75
C ILE A 9 29.01 -29.72 0.18
N LEU A 10 29.82 -28.65 0.19
CA LEU A 10 29.56 -27.48 1.05
C LEU A 10 28.80 -26.33 0.36
N MET A 11 28.67 -26.34 -0.97
CA MET A 11 27.93 -25.31 -1.70
C MET A 11 26.42 -25.56 -1.78
N SER A 12 25.94 -26.75 -1.38
CA SER A 12 24.52 -27.13 -1.47
C SER A 12 23.72 -26.85 -0.18
N LEU A 13 24.36 -26.34 0.88
CA LEU A 13 23.78 -26.20 2.23
C LEU A 13 23.87 -24.77 2.80
N LEU A 14 24.23 -23.78 1.97
CA LEU A 14 24.28 -22.36 2.33
C LEU A 14 23.27 -21.52 1.52
N LEU A 15 22.14 -22.13 1.17
CA LEU A 15 20.88 -21.40 1.06
C LEU A 15 20.39 -21.15 2.50
N ILE A 16 19.92 -19.92 2.77
CA ILE A 16 19.32 -19.40 4.03
C ILE A 16 20.31 -18.66 4.94
N ALA A 17 20.48 -17.33 4.72
CA ALA A 17 20.62 -16.28 5.77
C ALA A 17 21.03 -14.87 5.23
N ALA A 18 20.07 -13.92 5.28
CA ALA A 18 20.12 -12.50 5.72
C ALA A 18 20.98 -11.37 5.07
N LEU A 19 20.24 -10.40 4.48
CA LEU A 19 20.19 -8.89 4.57
C LEU A 19 21.33 -7.88 4.20
N VAL A 20 21.00 -7.00 3.21
CA VAL A 20 20.90 -5.49 3.08
C VAL A 20 22.04 -4.52 3.49
N LEU A 21 22.47 -3.63 2.56
CA LEU A 21 22.48 -2.12 2.61
C LEU A 21 23.46 -1.46 1.59
N CYS A 22 22.93 -0.46 0.85
CA CYS A 22 23.53 0.69 0.13
C CYS A 22 24.45 0.56 -1.11
N ALA A 23 24.12 1.42 -2.11
CA ALA A 23 24.99 2.10 -3.10
C ALA A 23 25.28 1.50 -4.51
N CYS A 24 24.51 0.51 -4.98
CA CYS A 24 24.56 0.09 -6.39
C CYS A 24 23.16 0.17 -7.03
N GLU A 25 22.98 1.02 -8.05
CA GLU A 25 21.77 0.97 -8.90
C GLU A 25 21.67 -0.43 -9.48
N SER A 26 20.61 -1.14 -9.16
CA SER A 26 20.47 -2.54 -9.57
C SER A 26 19.82 -2.63 -10.94
N CYS A 27 20.05 -3.73 -11.64
CA CYS A 27 19.36 -3.95 -12.91
C CYS A 27 17.86 -4.11 -12.67
N TRP A 28 17.03 -3.57 -13.57
CA TRP A 28 15.58 -3.72 -13.54
C TRP A 28 15.08 -4.40 -14.81
N LEU A 29 13.83 -4.87 -14.78
CA LEU A 29 13.23 -5.69 -15.83
C LEU A 29 12.02 -4.99 -16.43
N THR A 30 11.86 -5.11 -17.74
CA THR A 30 10.63 -4.74 -18.44
C THR A 30 10.26 -5.83 -19.44
N GLY A 31 9.00 -5.84 -19.87
CA GLY A 31 8.53 -6.77 -20.89
C GLY A 31 7.57 -6.11 -21.86
N SER A 32 7.48 -6.68 -23.05
CA SER A 32 6.35 -6.43 -23.94
C SER A 32 5.91 -7.70 -24.64
N ILE A 33 4.61 -7.83 -24.87
CA ILE A 33 4.03 -8.93 -25.63
C ILE A 33 3.02 -8.40 -26.64
N THR A 34 3.22 -8.76 -27.90
CA THR A 34 2.18 -8.67 -28.93
C THR A 34 1.51 -10.03 -29.03
N ILE A 35 0.19 -10.08 -28.96
CA ILE A 35 -0.58 -11.33 -28.98
C ILE A 35 -1.87 -11.19 -29.77
N ASN A 36 -2.15 -12.17 -30.62
CA ASN A 36 -3.35 -12.24 -31.44
C ASN A 36 -4.33 -13.28 -30.88
N GLY A 37 -5.60 -13.17 -31.25
CA GLY A 37 -6.66 -14.08 -30.78
C GLY A 37 -6.52 -15.54 -31.25
N ASP A 38 -5.62 -15.84 -32.20
CA ASP A 38 -5.22 -17.20 -32.55
C ASP A 38 -4.06 -17.74 -31.67
N GLY A 39 -3.58 -16.93 -30.74
CA GLY A 39 -2.48 -17.24 -29.82
C GLY A 39 -1.09 -16.99 -30.41
N SER A 40 -0.96 -16.50 -31.64
CA SER A 40 0.33 -16.11 -32.22
C SER A 40 0.80 -14.74 -31.73
N GLY A 41 2.09 -14.44 -31.86
CA GLY A 41 2.61 -13.17 -31.40
C GLY A 41 4.13 -13.07 -31.31
N GLU A 42 4.60 -12.09 -30.53
CA GLU A 42 6.01 -11.84 -30.26
C GLU A 42 6.21 -11.36 -28.83
N ARG A 43 7.28 -11.83 -28.18
CA ARG A 43 7.66 -11.47 -26.81
C ARG A 43 9.00 -10.73 -26.81
N HIS A 44 9.08 -9.69 -25.99
CA HIS A 44 10.32 -9.02 -25.59
C HIS A 44 10.47 -9.06 -24.07
N ILE A 45 11.68 -9.37 -23.59
CA ILE A 45 12.08 -9.32 -22.19
C ILE A 45 13.36 -8.51 -22.11
N SER A 46 13.33 -7.40 -21.39
CA SER A 46 14.43 -6.44 -21.35
C SER A 46 15.02 -6.35 -19.95
N ILE A 47 16.34 -6.37 -19.88
CA ILE A 47 17.15 -6.20 -18.68
C ILE A 47 17.89 -4.88 -18.84
N HIS A 48 17.58 -3.96 -17.94
CA HIS A 48 18.15 -2.63 -17.88
C HIS A 48 19.39 -2.64 -17.00
N ILE A 49 20.54 -2.32 -17.58
CA ILE A 49 21.84 -2.38 -16.91
C ILE A 49 22.33 -0.94 -16.72
N PRO A 50 22.17 -0.36 -15.52
CA PRO A 50 22.54 1.03 -15.29
C PRO A 50 24.03 1.26 -15.51
N ARG A 51 24.34 2.23 -16.36
CA ARG A 51 25.68 2.75 -16.64
C ARG A 51 26.01 3.93 -15.73
N LEU A 52 25.00 4.74 -15.44
CA LEU A 52 25.08 5.87 -14.52
C LEU A 52 24.22 5.59 -13.29
N LYS A 53 24.63 6.17 -12.16
CA LYS A 53 23.82 6.32 -10.96
C LYS A 53 22.87 7.51 -11.13
N THR A 54 21.88 7.60 -10.25
CA THR A 54 20.97 8.76 -10.15
C THR A 54 21.70 10.11 -10.03
N ASP A 55 22.88 10.16 -9.42
CA ASP A 55 23.72 11.36 -9.31
C ASP A 55 24.57 11.65 -10.56
N GLY A 56 24.44 10.85 -11.63
CA GLY A 56 25.18 10.97 -12.87
C GLY A 56 26.60 10.38 -12.84
N THR A 57 27.03 9.79 -11.73
CA THR A 57 28.32 9.08 -11.65
C THR A 57 28.24 7.67 -12.25
N GLU A 58 29.36 7.06 -12.60
CA GLU A 58 29.34 5.72 -13.19
C GLU A 58 28.91 4.64 -12.19
N SER A 59 28.04 3.72 -12.63
CA SER A 59 27.54 2.61 -11.83
C SER A 59 28.47 1.39 -11.90
N PRO A 60 28.85 0.77 -10.77
CA PRO A 60 29.60 -0.49 -10.77
C PRO A 60 28.86 -1.65 -11.45
N SER A 61 27.52 -1.62 -11.47
CA SER A 61 26.65 -2.64 -12.10
C SER A 61 27.00 -2.87 -13.56
N TYR A 62 27.35 -1.80 -14.28
CA TYR A 62 27.81 -1.86 -15.66
C TYR A 62 29.12 -2.65 -15.80
N TYR A 63 30.11 -2.36 -14.96
CA TYR A 63 31.46 -2.94 -15.05
C TYR A 63 31.58 -4.35 -14.48
N HIS A 64 30.53 -4.87 -13.85
CA HIS A 64 30.45 -6.30 -13.56
C HIS A 64 30.40 -7.14 -14.83
N LEU A 65 29.96 -6.55 -15.95
CA LEU A 65 30.05 -7.16 -17.28
C LEU A 65 31.33 -6.70 -17.99
N LYS A 66 32.05 -7.63 -18.59
CA LYS A 66 33.22 -7.39 -19.44
C LYS A 66 32.85 -7.25 -20.92
N LYS A 67 31.65 -7.68 -21.28
CA LYS A 67 31.09 -7.63 -22.63
C LYS A 67 29.91 -6.69 -22.63
N HIS A 68 29.81 -5.89 -23.68
CA HIS A 68 28.78 -4.89 -23.90
C HIS A 68 28.34 -4.91 -25.36
N GLY A 69 27.18 -4.32 -25.67
CA GLY A 69 26.68 -4.23 -27.04
C GLY A 69 26.61 -5.60 -27.74
N ASP A 70 27.12 -5.65 -28.97
CA ASP A 70 27.09 -6.85 -29.83
C ASP A 70 27.84 -8.04 -29.21
N ASP A 71 28.91 -7.81 -28.46
CA ASP A 71 29.68 -8.88 -27.81
C ASP A 71 28.88 -9.57 -26.69
N LEU A 72 28.06 -8.80 -25.96
CA LEU A 72 27.18 -9.34 -24.93
C LEU A 72 25.99 -10.06 -25.58
N SER A 73 25.41 -9.47 -26.62
CA SER A 73 24.34 -10.07 -27.43
C SER A 73 24.74 -11.46 -27.95
N ALA A 74 25.89 -11.53 -28.63
CA ALA A 74 26.42 -12.79 -29.18
C ALA A 74 26.73 -13.83 -28.09
N TRP A 75 27.22 -13.39 -26.92
CA TRP A 75 27.48 -14.28 -25.80
C TRP A 75 26.17 -14.88 -25.26
N VAL A 76 25.13 -14.07 -25.09
CA VAL A 76 23.81 -14.52 -24.60
C VAL A 76 23.20 -15.56 -25.54
N GLU A 77 23.18 -15.30 -26.84
CA GLU A 77 22.65 -16.25 -27.84
C GLU A 77 23.42 -17.57 -27.84
N ALA A 78 24.76 -17.50 -27.84
CA ALA A 78 25.60 -18.68 -27.79
C ALA A 78 25.37 -19.49 -26.51
N ARG A 79 25.15 -18.83 -25.37
CA ARG A 79 24.88 -19.49 -24.10
C ARG A 79 23.54 -20.20 -24.10
N TYR A 80 22.49 -19.56 -24.62
CA TYR A 80 21.20 -20.21 -24.79
C TYR A 80 21.27 -21.41 -25.74
N ALA A 81 21.96 -21.29 -26.88
CA ALA A 81 22.14 -22.38 -27.84
C ALA A 81 22.93 -23.57 -27.26
N GLN A 82 23.87 -23.29 -26.34
CA GLN A 82 24.63 -24.32 -25.63
C GLN A 82 23.77 -25.14 -24.67
N HIS A 83 22.92 -24.47 -23.87
CA HIS A 83 22.07 -25.15 -22.87
C HIS A 83 20.82 -25.77 -23.49
N ASN A 84 20.26 -25.16 -24.54
CA ASN A 84 19.07 -25.61 -25.22
C ASN A 84 19.28 -25.58 -26.74
N PRO A 85 19.76 -26.69 -27.33
CA PRO A 85 19.96 -26.78 -28.78
C PRO A 85 18.68 -26.47 -29.55
N GLY A 86 18.74 -25.48 -30.44
CA GLY A 86 17.60 -25.06 -31.27
C GLY A 86 17.10 -23.64 -31.01
N THR A 87 17.52 -22.99 -29.91
CA THR A 87 17.17 -21.58 -29.64
C THR A 87 17.62 -20.62 -30.73
N ALA A 88 18.76 -20.89 -31.39
CA ALA A 88 19.29 -20.05 -32.48
C ALA A 88 18.35 -19.90 -33.69
N ALA A 89 17.32 -20.75 -33.81
CA ALA A 89 16.33 -20.63 -34.87
C ALA A 89 15.24 -19.59 -34.58
N TRP A 90 15.13 -19.11 -33.33
CA TRP A 90 13.97 -18.35 -32.90
C TRP A 90 14.18 -17.31 -31.80
N LEU A 91 15.28 -17.38 -31.05
CA LEU A 91 15.65 -16.41 -30.02
C LEU A 91 16.64 -15.41 -30.62
N ASN A 92 16.38 -14.13 -30.44
CA ASN A 92 17.28 -13.04 -30.75
C ASN A 92 17.63 -12.31 -29.45
N ALA A 93 18.92 -12.04 -29.22
CA ALA A 93 19.36 -11.15 -28.14
C ALA A 93 19.98 -9.89 -28.75
N SER A 94 19.54 -8.72 -28.30
CA SER A 94 20.12 -7.43 -28.69
C SER A 94 20.44 -6.59 -27.47
N VAL A 95 21.51 -5.80 -27.56
CA VAL A 95 21.87 -4.83 -26.51
C VAL A 95 21.81 -3.44 -27.12
N HIS A 96 20.92 -2.61 -26.58
CA HIS A 96 20.73 -1.22 -26.99
C HIS A 96 21.39 -0.29 -25.98
N PRO A 97 22.44 0.46 -26.36
CA PRO A 97 23.05 1.43 -25.47
C PRO A 97 22.22 2.71 -25.40
N GLU A 98 21.96 3.18 -24.19
CA GLU A 98 21.40 4.50 -23.90
C GLU A 98 22.41 5.38 -23.15
N ALA A 99 22.04 6.63 -22.89
CA ALA A 99 22.92 7.58 -22.21
C ALA A 99 23.23 7.15 -20.76
N ALA A 100 22.23 6.62 -20.04
CA ALA A 100 22.33 6.27 -18.63
C ALA A 100 22.40 4.75 -18.38
N GLU A 101 22.20 3.91 -19.39
CA GLU A 101 22.10 2.46 -19.24
C GLU A 101 22.40 1.69 -20.54
N GLU A 102 22.51 0.37 -20.43
CA GLU A 102 22.44 -0.58 -21.56
C GLU A 102 21.25 -1.52 -21.37
N ILE A 103 20.45 -1.70 -22.41
CA ILE A 103 19.23 -2.51 -22.36
C ILE A 103 19.45 -3.80 -23.16
N LEU A 104 19.63 -4.93 -22.47
CA LEU A 104 19.66 -6.27 -23.07
C LEU A 104 18.23 -6.76 -23.28
N THR A 105 17.82 -6.98 -24.52
CA THR A 105 16.49 -7.48 -24.88
C THR A 105 16.58 -8.88 -25.49
N LEU A 106 15.84 -9.82 -24.91
CA LEU A 106 15.54 -11.12 -25.53
C LEU A 106 14.22 -11.00 -26.28
N SER A 107 14.23 -11.29 -27.59
CA SER A 107 13.02 -11.30 -28.41
C SER A 107 12.79 -12.63 -29.12
N PHE A 108 11.54 -13.05 -29.19
CA PHE A 108 11.16 -14.24 -29.95
C PHE A 108 9.69 -14.20 -30.40
N PRO A 109 9.39 -14.62 -31.65
CA PRO A 109 8.01 -14.80 -32.10
C PRO A 109 7.38 -16.05 -31.46
N PHE A 110 6.12 -16.35 -31.73
CA PHE A 110 5.51 -17.65 -31.46
C PHE A 110 4.29 -17.83 -32.37
N ALA A 111 4.09 -19.04 -32.89
CA ALA A 111 3.00 -19.32 -33.83
C ALA A 111 1.67 -19.62 -33.13
N ASN A 112 1.71 -19.99 -31.85
CA ASN A 112 0.55 -20.21 -30.99
C ASN A 112 0.97 -20.10 -29.51
N TYR A 113 -0.02 -20.08 -28.62
CA TYR A 113 0.22 -19.81 -27.20
C TYR A 113 0.96 -20.93 -26.47
N ASP A 114 0.74 -22.20 -26.86
CA ASP A 114 1.49 -23.32 -26.29
C ASP A 114 2.99 -23.20 -26.61
N GLU A 115 3.33 -22.79 -27.84
CA GLU A 115 4.71 -22.53 -28.23
C GLU A 115 5.34 -21.37 -27.43
N TYR A 116 4.59 -20.31 -27.13
CA TYR A 116 5.04 -19.23 -26.26
C TYR A 116 5.42 -19.76 -24.86
N ILE A 117 4.57 -20.57 -24.25
CA ILE A 117 4.83 -21.17 -22.93
C ILE A 117 6.06 -22.10 -22.97
N GLU A 118 6.21 -22.92 -24.01
CA GLU A 118 7.38 -23.79 -24.16
C GLU A 118 8.68 -22.98 -24.34
N ARG A 119 8.65 -21.89 -25.11
CA ARG A 119 9.83 -21.01 -25.27
C ARG A 119 10.20 -20.34 -23.96
N LEU A 120 9.25 -19.91 -23.13
CA LEU A 120 9.53 -19.40 -21.79
C LEU A 120 10.21 -20.45 -20.89
N LYS A 121 9.74 -21.70 -20.91
CA LYS A 121 10.40 -22.80 -20.16
C LYS A 121 11.82 -23.05 -20.65
N VAL A 122 12.07 -22.96 -21.95
CA VAL A 122 13.41 -23.06 -22.53
C VAL A 122 14.30 -21.92 -22.02
N LEU A 123 13.77 -20.69 -21.94
CA LEU A 123 14.53 -19.54 -21.43
C LEU A 123 14.91 -19.66 -19.95
N THR A 124 14.17 -20.41 -19.14
CA THR A 124 14.57 -20.70 -17.76
C THR A 124 15.48 -21.92 -17.62
N ALA A 125 15.69 -22.69 -18.70
CA ALA A 125 16.49 -23.91 -18.74
C ALA A 125 16.13 -24.93 -17.65
N GLY A 126 14.88 -24.93 -17.18
CA GLY A 126 14.42 -25.75 -16.06
C GLY A 126 15.08 -25.44 -14.71
N LYS A 127 15.88 -24.38 -14.61
CA LYS A 127 16.54 -23.94 -13.37
C LYS A 127 15.61 -23.14 -12.46
N ASN A 128 14.73 -22.34 -13.05
CA ASN A 128 13.80 -21.47 -12.35
C ASN A 128 12.37 -21.71 -12.82
N SER A 129 11.44 -21.77 -11.87
CA SER A 129 10.00 -21.94 -12.12
C SER A 129 9.28 -20.60 -12.16
N PHE A 130 8.21 -20.52 -12.93
CA PHE A 130 7.30 -19.38 -12.99
C PHE A 130 5.86 -19.86 -13.06
N ASN A 131 4.91 -19.01 -12.67
CA ASN A 131 3.49 -19.26 -12.88
C ASN A 131 3.16 -19.06 -14.36
N VAL A 132 2.54 -20.07 -14.98
CA VAL A 132 2.27 -20.10 -16.43
C VAL A 132 1.30 -18.97 -16.79
N PRO A 133 1.67 -18.05 -17.71
CA PRO A 133 0.76 -17.04 -18.24
C PRO A 133 -0.53 -17.63 -18.79
N GLN A 134 -1.62 -16.88 -18.67
CA GLN A 134 -2.95 -17.28 -19.15
C GLN A 134 -3.43 -16.34 -20.27
N LEU A 135 -4.05 -16.92 -21.29
CA LEU A 135 -4.71 -16.22 -22.38
C LEU A 135 -6.15 -16.72 -22.50
N GLU A 136 -7.08 -15.78 -22.56
CA GLU A 136 -8.46 -16.04 -22.97
C GLU A 136 -8.74 -15.33 -24.29
N ALA A 137 -9.18 -16.09 -25.29
CA ALA A 137 -9.61 -15.56 -26.57
C ALA A 137 -11.08 -15.90 -26.82
N VAL A 138 -11.88 -14.90 -27.21
CA VAL A 138 -13.31 -15.04 -27.51
C VAL A 138 -13.54 -14.61 -28.95
N ASN A 139 -14.18 -15.49 -29.74
CA ASN A 139 -14.45 -15.26 -31.16
C ASN A 139 -13.22 -14.87 -32.00
N GLY A 140 -12.05 -15.44 -31.68
CA GLY A 140 -10.80 -15.18 -32.40
C GLY A 140 -10.17 -13.82 -32.11
N LYS A 141 -10.56 -13.17 -31.00
CA LYS A 141 -9.93 -11.97 -30.45
C LYS A 141 -9.46 -12.23 -29.02
N VAL A 142 -8.41 -11.54 -28.61
CA VAL A 142 -7.91 -11.57 -27.23
C VAL A 142 -8.93 -10.88 -26.34
N ALA A 143 -9.46 -11.60 -25.35
CA ALA A 143 -10.37 -11.08 -24.34
C ALA A 143 -9.62 -10.71 -23.06
N ARG A 144 -8.78 -11.61 -22.54
CA ARG A 144 -7.98 -11.40 -21.34
C ARG A 144 -6.58 -12.00 -21.46
N TYR A 145 -5.62 -11.39 -20.79
CA TYR A 145 -4.27 -11.94 -20.63
C TYR A 145 -3.76 -11.68 -19.21
N THR A 146 -3.10 -12.67 -18.61
CA THR A 146 -2.52 -12.56 -17.27
C THR A 146 -1.14 -13.18 -17.24
N GLU A 147 -0.17 -12.47 -16.67
CA GLU A 147 1.22 -12.93 -16.51
C GLU A 147 1.72 -12.61 -15.10
N ASP A 148 2.31 -13.58 -14.42
CA ASP A 148 2.93 -13.36 -13.12
C ASP A 148 4.35 -12.76 -13.26
N GLY A 149 4.74 -11.86 -12.37
CA GLY A 149 6.08 -11.23 -12.33
C GLY A 149 7.23 -12.24 -12.13
N THR A 150 6.92 -13.46 -11.68
CA THR A 150 7.87 -14.58 -11.64
C THR A 150 8.39 -14.95 -13.02
N VAL A 151 7.68 -14.65 -14.12
CA VAL A 151 8.15 -14.94 -15.49
C VAL A 151 9.43 -14.17 -15.80
N LEU A 152 9.38 -12.84 -15.69
CA LEU A 152 10.55 -11.98 -15.91
C LEU A 152 11.70 -12.34 -14.96
N THR A 153 11.36 -12.54 -13.68
CA THR A 153 12.32 -12.89 -12.64
C THR A 153 13.02 -14.22 -12.94
N ALA A 154 12.28 -15.25 -13.35
CA ALA A 154 12.84 -16.58 -13.61
C ALA A 154 13.80 -16.59 -14.80
N VAL A 155 13.49 -15.86 -15.87
CA VAL A 155 14.38 -15.72 -17.03
C VAL A 155 15.66 -14.98 -16.64
N PHE A 156 15.53 -13.87 -15.92
CA PHE A 156 16.66 -13.10 -15.43
C PHE A 156 17.58 -13.93 -14.53
N ARG A 157 17.03 -14.63 -13.53
CA ARG A 157 17.81 -15.50 -12.62
C ARG A 157 18.56 -16.61 -13.35
N THR A 158 18.02 -17.12 -14.45
CA THR A 158 18.73 -18.10 -15.28
C THR A 158 19.95 -17.48 -15.96
N LEU A 159 19.79 -16.32 -16.60
CA LEU A 159 20.91 -15.60 -17.22
C LEU A 159 21.98 -15.19 -16.22
N GLU A 160 21.56 -14.62 -15.09
CA GLU A 160 22.43 -14.22 -13.98
C GLU A 160 23.32 -15.40 -13.54
N SER A 161 22.73 -16.59 -13.38
CA SER A 161 23.49 -17.79 -13.00
C SER A 161 24.60 -18.13 -13.99
N TRP A 162 24.39 -17.91 -15.29
CA TRP A 162 25.37 -18.20 -16.32
C TRP A 162 26.45 -17.14 -16.43
N VAL A 163 26.10 -15.87 -16.24
CA VAL A 163 27.07 -14.76 -16.21
C VAL A 163 28.10 -15.02 -15.11
N TYR A 164 27.66 -15.45 -13.93
CA TYR A 164 28.55 -15.75 -12.81
C TYR A 164 29.46 -16.95 -13.00
N GLU A 165 29.07 -17.89 -13.86
CA GLU A 165 29.88 -19.08 -14.17
C GLU A 165 31.00 -18.78 -15.18
N ASP A 166 30.97 -17.64 -15.85
CA ASP A 166 31.86 -17.33 -16.98
C ASP A 166 32.69 -16.05 -16.71
N ASP A 167 33.95 -16.26 -16.35
CA ASP A 167 34.92 -15.19 -16.07
C ASP A 167 35.32 -14.37 -17.31
N THR A 168 34.92 -14.80 -18.51
CA THR A 168 35.11 -14.03 -19.75
C THR A 168 34.07 -12.95 -19.93
N VAL A 169 32.93 -13.04 -19.22
CA VAL A 169 31.88 -12.02 -19.20
C VAL A 169 31.73 -11.35 -17.85
N PHE A 170 32.07 -11.99 -16.73
CA PHE A 170 31.90 -11.41 -15.39
C PHE A 170 33.21 -10.96 -14.74
N ASP A 171 33.20 -9.78 -14.10
CA ASP A 171 34.23 -9.31 -13.16
C ASP A 171 33.63 -9.03 -11.78
N LEU A 172 34.03 -9.81 -10.78
CA LEU A 172 33.63 -9.61 -9.39
C LEU A 172 34.04 -8.23 -8.84
N ASP A 173 35.16 -7.68 -9.34
CA ASP A 173 35.72 -6.43 -8.86
C ASP A 173 35.22 -5.20 -9.64
N ALA A 174 34.33 -5.39 -10.62
CA ALA A 174 33.79 -4.34 -11.47
C ALA A 174 34.89 -3.43 -12.04
N ARG A 175 35.88 -4.01 -12.74
CA ARG A 175 37.02 -3.24 -13.22
C ARG A 175 36.68 -2.49 -14.50
N LYS A 176 37.08 -1.22 -14.54
CA LYS A 176 37.09 -0.43 -15.77
C LYS A 176 38.15 -0.94 -16.77
N PRO A 177 38.07 -0.55 -18.06
CA PRO A 177 39.09 -0.88 -19.05
C PRO A 177 40.51 -0.41 -18.69
N ASP A 178 40.64 0.64 -17.87
CA ASP A 178 41.93 1.14 -17.37
C ASP A 178 42.47 0.36 -16.15
N GLY A 179 41.75 -0.66 -15.69
CA GLY A 179 42.09 -1.50 -14.54
C GLY A 179 41.61 -0.95 -13.19
N THR A 180 40.94 0.21 -13.17
CA THR A 180 40.39 0.80 -11.95
C THR A 180 39.28 -0.10 -11.39
N ARG A 181 39.42 -0.50 -10.12
CA ARG A 181 38.41 -1.27 -9.39
C ARG A 181 37.30 -0.33 -8.93
N MET A 182 36.07 -0.53 -9.42
CA MET A 182 34.90 0.23 -8.96
C MET A 182 34.29 -0.35 -7.69
N ASN A 183 34.44 -1.65 -7.49
CA ASN A 183 33.96 -2.32 -6.29
C ASN A 183 34.97 -2.15 -5.13
N THR A 184 34.89 -1.04 -4.39
CA THR A 184 35.86 -0.71 -3.32
C THR A 184 35.43 -1.10 -1.91
N GLU A 185 34.19 -1.56 -1.72
CA GLU A 185 33.61 -1.81 -0.39
C GLU A 185 33.69 -3.28 0.09
N TYR A 186 34.23 -4.21 -0.70
CA TYR A 186 34.20 -5.64 -0.32
C TYR A 186 35.54 -6.38 -0.44
N SER A 187 35.83 -7.16 0.60
CA SER A 187 36.91 -8.16 0.65
C SER A 187 36.33 -9.58 0.50
N LEU A 188 37.11 -10.53 -0.03
CA LEU A 188 36.74 -11.93 -0.32
C LEU A 188 36.15 -12.75 0.86
N GLY A 189 36.00 -12.17 2.06
CA GLY A 189 35.40 -12.78 3.25
C GLY A 189 34.13 -12.10 3.78
N GLN A 190 33.65 -11.02 3.16
CA GLN A 190 32.40 -10.33 3.53
C GLN A 190 31.39 -10.19 2.37
N VAL A 191 31.71 -10.72 1.19
CA VAL A 191 30.74 -10.91 0.12
C VAL A 191 29.88 -12.13 0.49
N GLN A 192 28.85 -11.92 1.32
CA GLN A 192 27.66 -12.76 1.18
C GLN A 192 27.10 -12.42 -0.21
N MET A 193 27.13 -13.41 -1.10
CA MET A 193 26.73 -13.33 -2.51
C MET A 193 25.21 -13.12 -2.63
N SER A 194 24.71 -11.96 -2.22
CA SER A 194 23.50 -11.38 -2.77
C SER A 194 23.88 -10.83 -4.14
N SER A 195 23.37 -11.49 -5.17
CA SER A 195 23.67 -11.28 -6.57
C SER A 195 23.14 -9.91 -7.06
N LEU A 196 22.78 -9.73 -8.33
CA LEU A 196 21.96 -8.61 -8.82
C LEU A 196 20.53 -8.62 -8.18
N ALA A 197 20.44 -8.90 -6.88
CA ALA A 197 19.27 -9.20 -6.08
C ALA A 197 18.79 -8.03 -5.23
N ALA A 198 19.25 -6.82 -5.50
CA ALA A 198 18.47 -5.63 -5.18
C ALA A 198 17.69 -5.19 -6.43
N LEU A 199 17.02 -6.13 -7.11
CA LEU A 199 15.75 -5.80 -7.76
C LEU A 199 14.93 -5.09 -6.68
N ASP A 200 15.00 -3.77 -6.68
CA ASP A 200 14.22 -2.99 -5.77
C ASP A 200 12.78 -3.33 -6.12
N ARG A 201 12.06 -3.91 -5.15
CA ARG A 201 10.65 -4.24 -5.33
C ARG A 201 9.83 -2.96 -5.54
N THR A 202 10.43 -1.78 -5.36
CA THR A 202 9.83 -0.47 -5.63
C THR A 202 9.76 -0.12 -7.12
N MET A 203 10.57 -0.76 -7.99
CA MET A 203 10.51 -0.51 -9.43
C MET A 203 9.63 -1.56 -10.08
N GLU A 204 8.33 -1.25 -10.15
CA GLU A 204 7.33 -1.97 -10.94
C GLU A 204 7.91 -2.33 -12.31
N ALA A 205 8.31 -3.60 -12.50
CA ALA A 205 8.66 -4.08 -13.83
C ALA A 205 7.44 -3.83 -14.72
N GLY A 206 7.55 -2.99 -15.75
CA GLY A 206 6.42 -2.70 -16.63
C GLY A 206 6.22 -3.80 -17.66
N LEU A 207 4.99 -4.26 -17.87
CA LEU A 207 4.64 -5.13 -19.00
C LEU A 207 3.73 -4.37 -19.97
N THR A 208 4.13 -4.25 -21.23
CA THR A 208 3.26 -3.67 -22.26
C THR A 208 2.58 -4.77 -23.07
N VAL A 209 1.26 -4.71 -23.22
CA VAL A 209 0.49 -5.65 -24.06
C VAL A 209 -0.05 -4.95 -25.30
N VAL A 210 0.14 -5.58 -26.46
CA VAL A 210 -0.51 -5.21 -27.72
C VAL A 210 -1.38 -6.38 -28.15
N ALA A 211 -2.70 -6.25 -27.99
CA ALA A 211 -3.67 -7.29 -28.36
C ALA A 211 -4.26 -7.01 -29.74
N ASP A 212 -4.28 -8.02 -30.62
CA ASP A 212 -4.92 -7.98 -31.95
C ASP A 212 -4.54 -6.77 -32.83
N GLY A 213 -3.29 -6.31 -32.74
CA GLY A 213 -2.81 -5.13 -33.47
C GLY A 213 -3.38 -3.78 -32.99
N GLY A 214 -3.99 -3.76 -31.80
CA GLY A 214 -4.50 -2.55 -31.15
C GLY A 214 -3.41 -1.62 -30.62
N LYS A 215 -3.82 -0.62 -29.83
CA LYS A 215 -2.86 0.29 -29.17
C LYS A 215 -2.10 -0.45 -28.06
N PRO A 216 -0.81 -0.16 -27.84
CA PRO A 216 -0.09 -0.67 -26.69
C PRO A 216 -0.72 -0.21 -25.37
N VAL A 217 -0.88 -1.13 -24.43
CA VAL A 217 -1.38 -0.87 -23.08
C VAL A 217 -0.28 -1.22 -22.08
N ALA A 218 0.21 -0.21 -21.36
CA ALA A 218 1.17 -0.42 -20.28
C ALA A 218 0.45 -0.96 -19.05
N LEU A 219 0.88 -2.11 -18.55
CA LEU A 219 0.35 -2.77 -17.38
C LEU A 219 1.28 -2.56 -16.20
N ARG A 220 0.68 -2.27 -15.05
CA ARG A 220 1.35 -2.31 -13.75
C ARG A 220 1.11 -3.67 -13.11
N MET A 221 2.08 -4.12 -12.32
CA MET A 221 1.97 -5.38 -11.60
C MET A 221 1.02 -5.21 -10.41
N MET A 222 0.02 -6.09 -10.29
CA MET A 222 -0.95 -6.12 -9.20
C MET A 222 -0.97 -7.52 -8.59
N GLN A 223 -0.77 -7.65 -7.27
CA GLN A 223 -0.69 -8.96 -6.58
C GLN A 223 0.35 -9.90 -7.20
N GLY A 224 1.48 -9.37 -7.67
CA GLY A 224 2.51 -10.15 -8.35
C GLY A 224 2.18 -10.57 -9.78
N SER A 225 1.10 -10.06 -10.40
CA SER A 225 0.73 -10.36 -11.78
C SER A 225 0.30 -9.13 -12.58
N TYR A 226 0.58 -9.13 -13.88
CA TYR A 226 0.05 -8.23 -14.89
C TYR A 226 -1.27 -8.75 -15.43
N ARG A 227 -2.26 -7.87 -15.62
CA ARG A 227 -3.57 -8.24 -16.16
C ARG A 227 -3.99 -7.27 -17.25
N TYR A 228 -4.40 -7.82 -18.38
CA TYR A 228 -5.00 -7.10 -19.51
C TYR A 228 -6.41 -7.64 -19.76
N ALA A 229 -7.35 -6.75 -20.04
CA ALA A 229 -8.67 -7.06 -20.53
C ALA A 229 -9.01 -6.16 -21.73
N ALA A 230 -9.62 -6.72 -22.76
CA ALA A 230 -10.14 -5.97 -23.90
C ALA A 230 -11.47 -5.29 -23.54
N GLU A 231 -11.81 -4.22 -24.24
CA GLU A 231 -13.07 -3.48 -24.08
C GLU A 231 -14.29 -4.41 -24.15
N GLY A 232 -15.17 -4.34 -23.15
CA GLY A 232 -16.35 -5.23 -23.02
C GLY A 232 -16.05 -6.63 -22.50
N TYR A 233 -14.78 -6.94 -22.23
CA TYR A 233 -14.30 -8.11 -21.49
C TYR A 233 -13.51 -7.70 -20.24
N GLU A 234 -13.58 -6.43 -19.84
CA GLU A 234 -13.24 -6.04 -18.47
C GLU A 234 -14.01 -6.94 -17.50
N ASP A 235 -13.44 -7.24 -16.34
CA ASP A 235 -14.24 -7.84 -15.26
C ASP A 235 -15.26 -6.78 -14.83
N VAL A 236 -16.38 -6.66 -15.53
CA VAL A 236 -17.47 -5.74 -15.21
C VAL A 236 -18.11 -6.15 -13.86
N GLU A 237 -17.91 -7.40 -13.45
CA GLU A 237 -18.24 -7.89 -12.11
C GLU A 237 -17.26 -7.41 -11.02
N ASN A 238 -16.04 -6.99 -11.37
CA ASN A 238 -15.05 -6.45 -10.44
C ASN A 238 -14.05 -5.49 -11.11
N PRO A 239 -14.51 -4.32 -11.59
CA PRO A 239 -13.59 -3.32 -12.12
C PRO A 239 -12.71 -2.81 -10.97
N MET A 240 -11.42 -2.70 -11.28
CA MET A 240 -10.43 -2.26 -10.31
C MET A 240 -10.66 -0.78 -10.02
N LEU A 241 -10.78 -0.45 -8.74
CA LEU A 241 -10.88 0.93 -8.29
C LEU A 241 -9.55 1.64 -8.52
N THR A 242 -9.58 2.94 -8.76
CA THR A 242 -8.37 3.75 -8.89
C THR A 242 -8.29 4.78 -7.77
N ALA A 243 -7.09 5.30 -7.51
CA ALA A 243 -6.91 6.34 -6.52
C ALA A 243 -5.87 7.37 -6.93
N VAL A 244 -6.10 8.61 -6.50
CA VAL A 244 -5.23 9.76 -6.74
C VAL A 244 -5.00 10.54 -5.45
N PRO A 245 -3.88 11.28 -5.30
CA PRO A 245 -3.68 12.16 -4.16
C PRO A 245 -4.84 13.17 -3.99
N ALA A 246 -5.22 13.44 -2.74
CA ALA A 246 -6.15 14.50 -2.33
C ALA A 246 -5.36 15.60 -1.59
N PRO A 247 -4.56 16.41 -2.32
CA PRO A 247 -3.63 17.37 -1.71
C PRO A 247 -4.36 18.46 -0.90
N GLU A 248 -5.59 18.82 -1.25
CA GLU A 248 -6.40 19.79 -0.52
C GLU A 248 -6.74 19.32 0.90
N TRP A 249 -7.03 18.03 1.10
CA TRP A 249 -7.24 17.46 2.42
C TRP A 249 -5.95 17.39 3.22
N THR A 250 -4.84 17.01 2.57
CA THR A 250 -3.51 17.03 3.20
C THR A 250 -3.15 18.44 3.66
N ALA A 251 -3.31 19.44 2.80
CA ALA A 251 -2.98 20.85 3.07
C ALA A 251 -3.83 21.49 4.17
N MET A 252 -5.05 21.00 4.42
CA MET A 252 -5.89 21.48 5.52
C MET A 252 -5.23 21.25 6.89
N PHE A 253 -4.46 20.18 7.04
CA PHE A 253 -3.77 19.82 8.29
C PHE A 253 -2.38 20.45 8.40
N GLU A 254 -1.75 20.84 7.29
CA GLU A 254 -0.41 21.41 7.29
C GLU A 254 -0.32 22.76 8.03
N ARG A 255 0.74 22.99 8.81
CA ARG A 255 0.95 24.21 9.59
C ARG A 255 2.36 24.76 9.39
N TYR A 256 2.44 26.06 9.11
CA TYR A 256 3.66 26.75 8.69
C TYR A 256 3.82 28.08 9.44
N ASN A 257 5.07 28.55 9.54
CA ASN A 257 5.46 29.90 9.89
C ASN A 257 4.76 30.47 11.13
N ASN A 258 4.86 29.77 12.26
CA ASN A 258 4.28 30.21 13.52
C ASN A 258 5.31 30.11 14.64
N VAL A 259 5.57 31.24 15.30
CA VAL A 259 6.47 31.30 16.45
C VAL A 259 5.82 30.84 17.76
N GLY A 260 4.50 30.63 17.77
CA GLY A 260 3.74 30.02 18.86
C GLY A 260 3.52 28.52 18.63
N ASN A 261 3.18 27.81 19.72
CA ASN A 261 2.83 26.39 19.67
C ASN A 261 1.61 26.16 18.76
N GLN A 262 1.74 25.22 17.84
CA GLN A 262 0.65 24.75 16.98
C GLN A 262 0.78 23.26 16.72
N TRP A 263 -0.30 22.64 16.26
CA TRP A 263 -0.30 21.27 15.75
C TRP A 263 0.65 21.16 14.56
N LEU A 264 1.53 20.17 14.54
CA LEU A 264 2.41 19.93 13.39
C LEU A 264 2.24 18.54 12.80
N GLY A 265 1.57 17.62 13.50
CA GLY A 265 1.50 16.24 13.07
C GLY A 265 1.04 15.30 14.18
N ALA A 266 0.51 14.13 13.84
CA ALA A 266 0.09 13.14 14.82
C ALA A 266 -0.04 11.71 14.24
N ASP A 267 -0.01 10.70 15.13
CA ASP A 267 -0.58 9.36 14.89
C ASP A 267 -2.12 9.45 14.90
N GLY A 268 -2.81 8.40 14.45
CA GLY A 268 -4.25 8.45 14.24
C GLY A 268 -4.57 8.95 12.84
N ILE A 269 -5.81 8.77 12.39
CA ILE A 269 -6.78 9.87 12.35
C ILE A 269 -8.18 9.27 12.22
N PHE A 270 -9.03 9.49 13.22
CA PHE A 270 -10.42 9.00 13.18
C PHE A 270 -11.36 10.19 13.09
N GLY A 271 -12.12 10.26 12.00
CA GLY A 271 -13.09 11.31 11.72
C GLY A 271 -14.52 10.80 11.91
N ILE A 272 -15.29 11.46 12.76
CA ILE A 272 -16.67 11.08 13.09
C ILE A 272 -17.59 12.29 12.87
N ALA A 273 -18.66 12.13 12.09
CA ALA A 273 -19.69 13.16 11.93
C ALA A 273 -20.44 13.35 13.26
N LEU A 274 -20.48 14.59 13.78
CA LEU A 274 -21.08 14.90 15.08
C LEU A 274 -22.61 14.86 15.07
N ASP A 275 -23.25 14.84 13.91
CA ASP A 275 -24.68 14.60 13.76
C ASP A 275 -25.04 13.11 13.66
N GLY A 276 -24.03 12.22 13.72
CA GLY A 276 -24.16 10.78 13.68
C GLY A 276 -24.40 10.18 12.30
N LYS A 277 -24.47 10.99 11.24
CA LYS A 277 -24.64 10.48 9.87
C LYS A 277 -23.28 10.11 9.29
N ASP A 278 -23.01 8.81 9.22
CA ASP A 278 -21.77 8.29 8.64
C ASP A 278 -21.95 7.76 7.20
N ALA A 279 -23.15 7.87 6.64
CA ALA A 279 -23.42 7.44 5.27
C ALA A 279 -22.58 8.17 4.23
N PHE A 280 -22.30 7.50 3.11
CA PHE A 280 -21.51 8.04 2.01
C PHE A 280 -22.05 9.40 1.54
N GLY A 281 -21.20 10.44 1.61
CA GLY A 281 -21.51 11.81 1.21
C GLY A 281 -22.64 12.49 1.97
N SER A 282 -22.89 12.05 3.21
CA SER A 282 -23.92 12.63 4.07
C SER A 282 -23.55 13.98 4.68
N SER A 283 -22.26 14.34 4.73
CA SER A 283 -21.85 15.63 5.30
C SER A 283 -22.28 16.80 4.42
N THR A 284 -22.75 17.85 5.09
CA THR A 284 -23.18 19.12 4.48
C THR A 284 -22.34 20.29 5.01
N GLU A 285 -22.62 21.50 4.56
CA GLU A 285 -21.98 22.72 5.08
C GLU A 285 -22.26 22.97 6.58
N ASP A 286 -23.32 22.37 7.11
CA ASP A 286 -23.73 22.46 8.52
C ASP A 286 -23.25 21.26 9.37
N THR A 287 -22.61 20.26 8.75
CA THR A 287 -22.08 19.10 9.46
C THR A 287 -20.73 19.47 10.08
N ASP A 288 -20.57 19.20 11.38
CA ASP A 288 -19.26 19.27 12.04
C ASP A 288 -18.66 17.86 12.11
N THR A 289 -17.43 17.68 11.64
CA THR A 289 -16.67 16.43 11.77
C THR A 289 -15.65 16.55 12.88
N PHE A 290 -15.73 15.66 13.86
CA PHE A 290 -14.75 15.51 14.92
C PHE A 290 -13.62 14.59 14.47
N PHE A 291 -12.38 15.05 14.60
CA PHE A 291 -11.19 14.24 14.44
C PHE A 291 -10.54 13.99 15.79
N ILE A 292 -10.14 12.74 16.07
CA ILE A 292 -9.23 12.41 17.17
C ILE A 292 -7.91 11.88 16.60
N PHE A 293 -6.83 12.31 17.23
CA PHE A 293 -5.46 11.92 16.95
C PHE A 293 -4.85 11.27 18.18
N SER A 294 -3.91 10.36 17.97
CA SER A 294 -3.06 9.80 19.02
C SER A 294 -1.82 10.69 19.23
N ASP A 295 -0.63 10.11 19.45
CA ASP A 295 0.58 10.86 19.82
C ASP A 295 0.78 12.05 18.86
N THR A 296 0.77 13.27 19.39
CA THR A 296 0.62 14.50 18.60
C THR A 296 1.79 15.41 18.81
N VAL A 297 2.46 15.88 17.76
CA VAL A 297 3.52 16.88 17.84
C VAL A 297 2.93 18.29 17.85
N ILE A 298 3.29 19.06 18.87
CA ILE A 298 2.95 20.49 18.99
C ILE A 298 4.24 21.28 19.15
N ALA A 299 4.50 22.24 18.25
CA ALA A 299 5.64 23.14 18.35
C ALA A 299 5.46 24.41 17.50
N PRO A 300 6.30 25.43 17.70
CA PRO A 300 6.54 26.47 16.69
C PRO A 300 7.16 25.87 15.42
N SER A 301 6.85 26.42 14.24
CA SER A 301 7.44 25.98 12.97
C SER A 301 7.91 27.11 12.05
N ASP A 302 8.84 26.76 11.17
CA ASP A 302 9.36 27.63 10.11
C ASP A 302 8.43 27.68 8.88
N GLU A 303 8.85 28.41 7.85
CA GLU A 303 8.13 28.55 6.58
C GLU A 303 7.93 27.24 5.80
N LYS A 304 8.69 26.19 6.12
CA LYS A 304 8.60 24.86 5.52
C LYS A 304 7.86 23.85 6.41
N GLY A 305 7.44 24.28 7.60
CA GLY A 305 6.67 23.45 8.53
C GLY A 305 7.55 22.59 9.43
N HIS A 306 8.87 22.76 9.38
CA HIS A 306 9.77 22.11 10.32
C HIS A 306 9.68 22.78 11.68
N LYS A 307 9.84 22.00 12.75
CA LYS A 307 9.94 22.55 14.10
C LYS A 307 11.08 23.55 14.18
N LEU A 308 10.84 24.69 14.83
CA LEU A 308 11.91 25.68 15.04
C LEU A 308 13.01 25.09 15.93
N PRO A 309 14.29 25.16 15.50
CA PRO A 309 15.39 24.59 16.27
C PRO A 309 15.55 25.33 17.62
N PHE A 310 15.95 24.59 18.64
CA PHE A 310 16.16 25.08 20.01
C PHE A 310 14.91 25.66 20.71
N GLN A 311 13.71 25.45 20.16
CA GLN A 311 12.44 25.70 20.83
C GLN A 311 11.92 24.41 21.49
N PRO A 312 11.17 24.48 22.59
CA PRO A 312 10.48 23.31 23.12
C PRO A 312 9.40 22.83 22.15
N PHE A 313 9.24 21.51 22.05
CA PHE A 313 8.06 20.88 21.46
C PHE A 313 7.37 20.00 22.51
N TYR A 314 6.14 19.63 22.24
CA TYR A 314 5.26 18.90 23.14
C TYR A 314 4.67 17.72 22.40
N MET A 315 4.48 16.61 23.11
CA MET A 315 3.91 15.40 22.54
C MET A 315 2.82 14.79 23.43
N PRO A 316 1.64 15.43 23.57
CA PRO A 316 0.52 14.78 24.24
C PRO A 316 0.15 13.48 23.52
N ASN A 317 -0.37 12.52 24.28
CA ASN A 317 -0.70 11.19 23.75
C ASN A 317 -1.92 11.18 22.82
N HIS A 318 -2.74 12.22 22.87
CA HIS A 318 -3.84 12.42 21.93
C HIS A 318 -4.27 13.87 21.90
N SER A 319 -4.86 14.25 20.78
CA SER A 319 -5.45 15.56 20.54
C SER A 319 -6.71 15.43 19.70
N ALA A 320 -7.47 16.52 19.56
CA ALA A 320 -8.67 16.53 18.74
C ALA A 320 -8.72 17.73 17.80
N ALA A 321 -9.55 17.63 16.77
CA ALA A 321 -9.99 18.76 15.97
C ALA A 321 -11.48 18.66 15.64
N VAL A 322 -12.10 19.79 15.33
CA VAL A 322 -13.45 19.85 14.75
C VAL A 322 -13.35 20.65 13.47
N LEU A 323 -13.70 20.03 12.35
CA LEU A 323 -13.89 20.66 11.05
C LEU A 323 -15.35 21.05 10.91
N ARG A 324 -15.60 22.31 10.58
CA ARG A 324 -16.94 22.80 10.20
C ARG A 324 -17.18 22.70 8.69
N GLY A 325 -18.27 22.03 8.33
CA GLY A 325 -18.67 21.79 6.95
C GLY A 325 -17.97 20.56 6.35
N ASN A 326 -18.27 20.31 5.07
CA ASN A 326 -17.82 19.12 4.34
C ASN A 326 -16.65 19.37 3.38
N GLN A 327 -15.98 20.52 3.49
CA GLN A 327 -14.87 20.92 2.61
C GLN A 327 -13.58 21.07 3.41
N PRO A 328 -12.40 20.77 2.83
CA PRO A 328 -11.12 20.85 3.51
C PRO A 328 -10.59 22.29 3.62
N ILE A 329 -11.37 23.16 4.26
CA ILE A 329 -11.04 24.58 4.42
C ILE A 329 -10.24 24.75 5.71
N LYS A 330 -8.97 25.17 5.57
CA LYS A 330 -8.02 25.34 6.68
C LYS A 330 -8.54 26.23 7.82
N ASP A 331 -9.29 27.28 7.50
CA ASP A 331 -9.84 28.21 8.50
C ASP A 331 -11.09 27.65 9.22
N ASN A 332 -11.65 26.54 8.72
CA ASN A 332 -12.82 25.89 9.31
C ASN A 332 -12.47 24.77 10.30
N ILE A 333 -11.19 24.41 10.45
CA ILE A 333 -10.75 23.39 11.41
C ILE A 333 -10.18 24.03 12.68
N THR A 334 -10.73 23.65 13.82
CA THR A 334 -10.27 24.09 15.15
C THR A 334 -9.70 22.91 15.91
N PHE A 335 -8.49 23.06 16.46
CA PHE A 335 -7.84 22.00 17.23
C PHE A 335 -7.97 22.23 18.74
N TYR A 336 -8.02 21.13 19.48
CA TYR A 336 -8.24 21.08 20.92
C TYR A 336 -7.17 20.21 21.59
N TRP A 337 -6.67 20.70 22.73
CA TRP A 337 -5.59 20.08 23.48
C TRP A 337 -5.92 20.04 24.97
N GLY A 338 -5.63 18.93 25.64
CA GLY A 338 -5.90 18.80 27.07
C GLY A 338 -7.37 18.94 27.44
N LYS A 339 -7.69 18.67 28.71
CA LYS A 339 -9.08 18.63 29.19
C LYS A 339 -9.88 19.92 28.94
N ASP A 340 -9.22 21.08 29.01
CA ASP A 340 -9.86 22.39 28.81
C ASP A 340 -9.81 22.88 27.35
N GLY A 341 -9.30 22.06 26.42
CA GLY A 341 -9.12 22.41 25.01
C GLY A 341 -7.97 23.40 24.73
N ALA A 342 -7.22 23.81 25.75
CA ALA A 342 -6.15 24.80 25.65
C ALA A 342 -4.76 24.19 25.34
N CYS A 343 -4.00 24.86 24.47
CA CYS A 343 -2.65 24.43 24.10
C CYS A 343 -1.73 24.34 25.32
N PRO A 344 -0.90 23.29 25.45
CA PRO A 344 0.10 23.21 26.51
C PRO A 344 1.04 24.43 26.51
N THR A 345 1.28 25.00 27.69
CA THR A 345 2.12 26.19 27.90
C THR A 345 3.42 25.90 28.67
N THR A 346 3.64 24.65 29.10
CA THR A 346 4.83 24.18 29.83
C THR A 346 5.36 22.90 29.21
N PRO A 347 6.65 22.84 28.76
CA PRO A 347 7.20 21.69 28.04
C PRO A 347 6.88 20.39 28.76
N THR A 348 6.23 19.46 28.06
CA THR A 348 5.96 18.11 28.55
C THR A 348 6.81 17.15 27.73
N ASP A 349 7.74 16.46 28.39
CA ASP A 349 8.45 15.33 27.82
C ASP A 349 7.47 14.22 27.40
N LEU A 350 7.96 13.30 26.56
CA LEU A 350 7.39 12.00 26.15
C LEU A 350 6.72 11.17 27.26
N GLN A 351 6.93 11.52 28.53
CA GLN A 351 6.15 11.06 29.68
C GLN A 351 5.12 12.12 30.06
N ALA A 352 4.22 12.45 29.13
CA ALA A 352 3.19 13.45 29.35
C ALA A 352 2.47 13.16 30.67
N ASP A 353 2.43 14.16 31.54
CA ASP A 353 1.55 14.17 32.71
C ASP A 353 0.13 13.89 32.20
N GLU A 354 -0.40 12.70 32.49
CA GLU A 354 -1.69 12.25 31.98
C GLU A 354 -2.80 13.25 32.31
N THR A 355 -2.66 14.05 33.38
CA THR A 355 -3.63 15.08 33.75
C THR A 355 -3.78 16.19 32.69
N LYS A 356 -2.81 16.31 31.77
CA LYS A 356 -2.78 17.28 30.67
C LYS A 356 -3.29 16.74 29.34
N ASN A 357 -3.60 15.44 29.24
CA ASN A 357 -4.22 14.87 28.05
C ASN A 357 -5.70 15.29 27.95
N LEU A 358 -6.30 15.17 26.75
CA LEU A 358 -7.73 15.46 26.52
C LEU A 358 -8.60 14.58 27.42
N VAL A 359 -8.30 13.28 27.41
CA VAL A 359 -8.72 12.27 28.38
C VAL A 359 -7.55 12.05 29.30
N GLN A 360 -7.75 12.18 30.62
CA GLN A 360 -6.67 12.14 31.61
C GLN A 360 -6.11 10.72 31.88
N ARG A 361 -5.70 10.04 30.81
CA ARG A 361 -5.13 8.69 30.72
C ARG A 361 -4.20 8.65 29.50
N LYS A 362 -3.28 7.69 29.48
CA LYS A 362 -2.58 7.31 28.24
C LYS A 362 -3.39 6.24 27.49
N LYS A 363 -3.96 6.62 26.34
CA LYS A 363 -4.79 5.78 25.46
C LYS A 363 -4.52 6.14 24.00
N TRP A 364 -4.33 5.13 23.15
CA TRP A 364 -4.43 5.32 21.71
C TRP A 364 -5.87 5.14 21.30
N PHE A 365 -6.40 6.10 20.54
CA PHE A 365 -7.78 6.06 20.11
C PHE A 365 -7.96 5.11 18.93
N GLY A 366 -9.14 4.50 18.90
CA GLY A 366 -9.70 3.75 17.78
C GLY A 366 -10.86 4.51 17.16
N ASP A 367 -11.65 3.76 16.39
CA ASP A 367 -12.83 4.29 15.71
C ASP A 367 -13.98 4.58 16.69
N GLY A 368 -15.04 5.21 16.20
CA GLY A 368 -16.14 5.64 17.05
C GLY A 368 -17.47 5.81 16.34
N VAL A 369 -18.48 6.17 17.12
CA VAL A 369 -19.85 6.38 16.64
C VAL A 369 -20.55 7.42 17.51
N VAL A 370 -21.41 8.24 16.91
CA VAL A 370 -22.32 9.12 17.63
C VAL A 370 -23.69 8.47 17.72
N ILE A 371 -24.23 8.36 18.93
CA ILE A 371 -25.59 7.85 19.17
C ILE A 371 -26.29 8.82 20.12
N GLY A 372 -27.37 9.44 19.65
CA GLY A 372 -28.03 10.53 20.37
C GLY A 372 -27.06 11.70 20.57
N ASN A 373 -26.93 12.16 21.82
CA ASN A 373 -26.03 13.27 22.18
C ASN A 373 -24.70 12.80 22.75
N ASN A 374 -24.22 11.61 22.37
CA ASN A 374 -22.97 11.06 22.90
C ASN A 374 -22.09 10.61 21.74
N LEU A 375 -20.84 11.06 21.75
CA LEU A 375 -19.76 10.55 20.93
C LEU A 375 -19.04 9.44 21.70
N TYR A 376 -19.07 8.22 21.17
CA TYR A 376 -18.41 7.06 21.75
C TYR A 376 -17.16 6.73 20.93
N MET A 377 -16.01 6.72 21.58
CA MET A 377 -14.73 6.38 20.96
C MET A 377 -14.13 5.17 21.64
N PHE A 378 -13.80 4.15 20.86
CA PHE A 378 -12.97 3.06 21.36
C PHE A 378 -11.55 3.57 21.60
N CYS A 379 -10.89 3.04 22.61
CA CYS A 379 -9.48 3.33 22.82
C CYS A 379 -8.77 2.14 23.47
N PHE A 380 -7.45 2.10 23.32
CA PHE A 380 -6.63 0.98 23.69
C PHE A 380 -5.48 1.43 24.57
N THR A 381 -5.16 0.65 25.59
CA THR A 381 -4.01 0.91 26.46
C THR A 381 -2.73 0.42 25.78
N PRO A 382 -1.78 1.30 25.40
CA PRO A 382 -0.52 0.87 24.82
C PRO A 382 0.42 0.29 25.89
N TYR A 383 0.94 -0.91 25.67
CA TYR A 383 1.99 -1.52 26.50
C TYR A 383 3.10 -2.09 25.60
N ASP A 384 4.26 -1.42 25.50
CA ASP A 384 5.37 -1.83 24.63
C ASP A 384 4.92 -2.17 23.18
N LEU A 385 4.08 -1.31 22.58
CA LEU A 385 3.43 -1.50 21.27
C LEU A 385 2.43 -2.67 21.17
N THR A 386 2.10 -3.33 22.29
CA THR A 386 1.04 -4.34 22.38
C THR A 386 -0.21 -3.76 23.02
N LEU A 387 -1.36 -4.07 22.44
CA LEU A 387 -2.66 -3.67 22.96
C LEU A 387 -3.20 -4.76 23.86
N LYS A 388 -3.66 -4.36 25.06
CA LYS A 388 -4.18 -5.31 26.05
C LYS A 388 -5.70 -5.23 26.11
N GLU A 389 -6.27 -4.08 26.44
CA GLU A 389 -7.72 -3.93 26.56
C GLU A 389 -8.30 -3.00 25.51
N SER A 390 -9.62 -3.12 25.33
CA SER A 390 -10.47 -2.14 24.67
C SER A 390 -11.30 -1.44 25.74
N ASP A 391 -11.25 -0.12 25.71
CA ASP A 391 -12.02 0.77 26.56
C ASP A 391 -12.95 1.61 25.70
N LEU A 392 -13.95 2.22 26.35
CA LEU A 392 -14.85 3.16 25.69
C LEU A 392 -14.82 4.51 26.40
N VAL A 393 -14.39 5.55 25.69
CA VAL A 393 -14.55 6.93 26.12
C VAL A 393 -15.85 7.48 25.54
N THR A 394 -16.65 8.13 26.37
CA THR A 394 -17.86 8.83 25.95
C THR A 394 -17.69 10.32 26.19
N PHE A 395 -17.83 11.12 25.13
CA PHE A 395 -17.93 12.56 25.21
C PHE A 395 -19.39 12.97 25.00
N PRO A 396 -20.03 13.64 25.98
CA PRO A 396 -21.32 14.27 25.75
C PRO A 396 -21.20 15.33 24.65
N ILE A 397 -22.19 15.41 23.77
CA ILE A 397 -22.30 16.45 22.74
C ILE A 397 -23.24 17.53 23.27
N VAL A 398 -22.71 18.72 23.49
CA VAL A 398 -23.44 19.89 23.99
C VAL A 398 -23.28 21.02 22.97
N ASP A 399 -24.40 21.59 22.53
CA ASP A 399 -24.44 22.64 21.50
C ASP A 399 -23.65 22.26 20.23
N GLY A 400 -23.76 20.99 19.81
CA GLY A 400 -23.12 20.45 18.63
C GLY A 400 -21.63 20.12 18.78
N LYS A 401 -21.06 20.19 19.99
CA LYS A 401 -19.63 19.97 20.22
C LYS A 401 -19.36 18.95 21.33
N PRO A 402 -18.28 18.16 21.25
CA PRO A 402 -17.86 17.30 22.35
C PRO A 402 -17.48 18.12 23.59
N ASP A 403 -18.02 17.75 24.75
CA ASP A 403 -17.62 18.27 26.05
C ASP A 403 -16.45 17.44 26.61
N PHE A 404 -15.23 17.90 26.32
CA PHE A 404 -13.99 17.27 26.80
C PHE A 404 -13.82 17.33 28.32
N ALA A 405 -14.56 18.17 29.05
CA ALA A 405 -14.45 18.23 30.50
C ALA A 405 -15.35 17.20 31.20
N ALA A 406 -16.42 16.77 30.54
CA ALA A 406 -17.46 15.89 31.07
C ALA A 406 -17.40 14.43 30.54
N TYR A 407 -16.27 14.02 29.95
CA TYR A 407 -16.13 12.67 29.43
C TYR A 407 -16.27 11.60 30.54
N THR A 408 -16.75 10.42 30.15
CA THR A 408 -16.71 9.21 30.98
C THR A 408 -15.88 8.13 30.29
N ILE A 409 -15.35 7.17 31.07
CA ILE A 409 -14.61 6.02 30.53
C ILE A 409 -15.15 4.72 31.12
N GLN A 410 -15.35 3.72 30.27
CA GLN A 410 -15.54 2.32 30.64
C GLN A 410 -14.23 1.59 30.35
N GLU A 411 -13.50 1.18 31.39
CA GLU A 411 -12.18 0.55 31.27
C GLU A 411 -12.30 -0.98 31.31
N GLU A 412 -11.39 -1.66 30.59
CA GLU A 412 -11.18 -3.10 30.60
C GLU A 412 -12.45 -3.92 30.24
N ILE A 413 -13.14 -3.56 29.16
CA ILE A 413 -14.42 -4.17 28.79
C ILE A 413 -14.21 -5.64 28.37
N PRO A 414 -14.65 -6.63 29.16
CA PRO A 414 -14.33 -8.03 28.91
C PRO A 414 -15.02 -8.58 27.67
N GLU A 415 -16.20 -8.08 27.30
CA GLU A 415 -16.94 -8.51 26.12
C GLU A 415 -16.28 -8.10 24.80
N LEU A 416 -15.30 -7.19 24.83
CA LEU A 416 -14.55 -6.75 23.65
C LEU A 416 -13.21 -7.48 23.49
N ARG A 417 -12.90 -8.46 24.35
CA ARG A 417 -11.65 -9.21 24.30
C ARG A 417 -11.85 -10.70 24.52
N TYR A 418 -11.17 -11.50 23.71
CA TYR A 418 -11.07 -12.93 23.93
C TYR A 418 -9.63 -13.40 23.71
N THR A 419 -9.17 -14.29 24.58
CA THR A 419 -7.89 -15.01 24.43
C THR A 419 -8.20 -16.49 24.32
N ASP A 420 -7.80 -17.10 23.22
CA ASP A 420 -7.90 -18.53 23.01
C ASP A 420 -6.97 -19.27 23.99
N PRO A 421 -7.49 -20.08 24.92
CA PRO A 421 -6.68 -20.77 25.92
C PRO A 421 -5.76 -21.85 25.33
N ALA A 422 -6.02 -22.32 24.09
CA ALA A 422 -5.18 -23.33 23.44
C ALA A 422 -3.98 -22.73 22.71
N THR A 423 -4.13 -21.52 22.15
CA THR A 423 -3.11 -20.89 21.30
C THR A 423 -2.49 -19.63 21.91
N GLU A 424 -3.08 -19.09 22.97
CA GLU A 424 -2.77 -17.78 23.56
C GLU A 424 -2.92 -16.59 22.59
N GLN A 425 -3.48 -16.84 21.40
CA GLN A 425 -3.88 -15.79 20.46
C GLN A 425 -5.09 -15.07 21.04
N TYR A 426 -5.19 -13.76 20.78
CA TYR A 426 -6.27 -12.96 21.30
C TYR A 426 -6.85 -12.06 20.22
N VAL A 427 -8.12 -11.71 20.36
CA VAL A 427 -8.81 -10.69 19.57
C VAL A 427 -9.26 -9.56 20.49
N ILE A 428 -9.14 -8.33 19.99
CA ILE A 428 -9.67 -7.13 20.63
C ILE A 428 -10.57 -6.43 19.61
N PHE A 429 -11.80 -6.07 20.02
CA PHE A 429 -12.80 -5.39 19.19
C PHE A 429 -12.78 -3.86 19.40
N GLY A 430 -13.20 -3.13 18.37
CA GLY A 430 -13.31 -1.66 18.38
C GLY A 430 -12.31 -0.93 17.47
N PHE A 431 -11.59 -1.64 16.60
CA PHE A 431 -10.61 -1.00 15.69
C PHE A 431 -11.26 -0.30 14.48
N ALA A 432 -12.40 -0.81 14.05
CA ALA A 432 -13.25 -0.17 13.05
C ALA A 432 -14.72 -0.32 13.44
N VAL A 433 -15.53 0.67 13.10
CA VAL A 433 -16.97 0.70 13.34
C VAL A 433 -17.69 0.90 12.01
N CYS A 434 -18.77 0.16 11.79
CA CYS A 434 -19.67 0.34 10.64
C CYS A 434 -21.11 0.36 11.16
N ALA A 435 -21.72 1.55 11.23
CA ALA A 435 -23.09 1.72 11.70
C ALA A 435 -24.09 1.52 10.54
N MET A 436 -24.82 0.41 10.57
CA MET A 436 -25.87 0.08 9.59
C MET A 436 -27.26 0.45 10.12
N THR A 437 -27.42 1.68 10.60
CA THR A 437 -28.63 2.17 11.31
C THR A 437 -29.37 3.25 10.52
N GLU A 438 -30.65 3.47 10.84
CA GLU A 438 -31.42 4.57 10.23
C GLU A 438 -30.82 5.94 10.58
N THR A 439 -30.30 6.10 11.79
CA THR A 439 -29.65 7.33 12.29
C THR A 439 -28.34 7.63 11.57
N ALA A 440 -27.56 6.61 11.21
CA ALA A 440 -26.35 6.76 10.41
C ALA A 440 -26.64 7.19 8.96
N GLY A 441 -27.90 7.11 8.53
CA GLY A 441 -28.36 7.55 7.21
C GLY A 441 -27.96 6.63 6.06
N VAL A 442 -27.52 5.39 6.33
CA VAL A 442 -27.05 4.47 5.30
C VAL A 442 -28.21 3.92 4.44
N GLU A 443 -27.89 3.48 3.22
CA GLU A 443 -28.86 2.74 2.39
C GLU A 443 -29.13 1.36 3.01
N ASN A 444 -30.41 0.97 3.13
CA ASN A 444 -30.86 -0.34 3.65
C ASN A 444 -30.32 -0.69 5.06
N PRO A 445 -30.63 0.11 6.10
CA PRO A 445 -30.19 -0.17 7.45
C PRO A 445 -30.78 -1.47 8.00
N ASP A 446 -29.97 -2.23 8.74
CA ASP A 446 -30.39 -3.44 9.46
C ASP A 446 -30.50 -3.23 10.98
N GLY A 447 -30.17 -2.03 11.46
CA GLY A 447 -30.28 -1.60 12.85
C GLY A 447 -29.07 -1.94 13.73
N TYR A 448 -28.04 -2.58 13.15
CA TYR A 448 -26.85 -2.98 13.89
C TYR A 448 -25.69 -2.00 13.71
N ILE A 449 -24.87 -1.91 14.76
CA ILE A 449 -23.53 -1.34 14.72
C ILE A 449 -22.55 -2.50 14.72
N TYR A 450 -21.76 -2.59 13.66
CA TYR A 450 -20.74 -3.61 13.48
C TYR A 450 -19.42 -3.13 14.08
N LEU A 451 -18.84 -3.95 14.96
CA LEU A 451 -17.55 -3.71 15.61
C LEU A 451 -16.55 -4.72 15.07
N TYR A 452 -15.47 -4.23 14.47
CA TYR A 452 -14.42 -5.08 13.94
C TYR A 452 -13.29 -5.23 14.95
N GLY A 453 -12.86 -6.47 15.14
CA GLY A 453 -11.78 -6.85 16.02
C GLY A 453 -10.60 -7.41 15.27
N LYS A 454 -9.42 -7.26 15.86
CA LYS A 454 -8.16 -7.69 15.28
C LYS A 454 -7.51 -8.77 16.14
N TRP A 455 -7.14 -9.87 15.50
CA TRP A 455 -6.39 -10.94 16.13
C TRP A 455 -4.91 -10.60 16.27
N SER A 456 -4.28 -11.08 17.34
CA SER A 456 -2.84 -10.94 17.55
C SER A 456 -2.03 -11.70 16.50
N SER A 457 -2.54 -12.85 16.04
CA SER A 457 -2.01 -13.68 14.96
C SER A 457 -2.40 -13.16 13.59
N ASN A 458 -1.43 -13.05 12.67
CA ASN A 458 -1.62 -12.63 11.27
C ASN A 458 -2.43 -11.34 11.05
N LYS A 459 -2.79 -10.63 12.13
CA LYS A 459 -3.66 -9.45 12.12
C LYS A 459 -4.94 -9.69 11.33
N GLU A 460 -5.58 -10.83 11.59
CA GLU A 460 -6.86 -11.22 10.96
C GLU A 460 -8.03 -10.49 11.62
N VAL A 461 -9.10 -10.26 10.87
CA VAL A 461 -10.29 -9.56 11.36
C VAL A 461 -11.36 -10.54 11.84
N SER A 462 -12.04 -10.21 12.94
CA SER A 462 -13.33 -10.78 13.34
C SER A 462 -14.36 -9.65 13.43
N VAL A 463 -15.64 -10.00 13.44
CA VAL A 463 -16.73 -9.01 13.53
C VAL A 463 -17.76 -9.40 14.57
N ALA A 464 -18.12 -8.42 15.39
CA ALA A 464 -19.22 -8.46 16.33
C ALA A 464 -20.28 -7.42 15.93
N ARG A 465 -21.48 -7.53 16.46
CA ARG A 465 -22.53 -6.53 16.26
C ARG A 465 -23.41 -6.37 17.49
N ILE A 466 -23.99 -5.18 17.61
CA ILE A 466 -24.93 -4.78 18.67
C ILE A 466 -26.02 -3.89 18.06
N LEU A 467 -27.26 -3.98 18.55
CA LEU A 467 -28.31 -3.06 18.11
C LEU A 467 -28.01 -1.66 18.62
N GLU A 468 -28.31 -0.63 17.83
CA GLU A 468 -28.09 0.77 18.25
C GLU A 468 -28.70 1.10 19.62
N GLY A 469 -29.94 0.66 19.85
CA GLY A 469 -30.67 0.90 21.09
C GLY A 469 -30.09 0.19 22.32
N ASP A 470 -29.22 -0.80 22.13
CA ASP A 470 -28.52 -1.50 23.20
C ASP A 470 -27.12 -0.92 23.46
N PHE A 471 -26.58 -0.08 22.58
CA PHE A 471 -25.24 0.50 22.76
C PHE A 471 -25.23 1.53 23.91
N PRO A 472 -24.23 1.54 24.82
CA PRO A 472 -23.01 0.73 24.86
C PRO A 472 -23.06 -0.47 25.85
N ASP A 473 -24.19 -1.17 26.01
CA ASP A 473 -24.26 -2.39 26.81
C ASP A 473 -23.62 -3.58 26.06
N PHE A 474 -22.30 -3.71 26.18
CA PHE A 474 -21.55 -4.75 25.46
C PHE A 474 -21.89 -6.19 25.86
N THR A 475 -22.65 -6.40 26.95
CA THR A 475 -23.22 -7.73 27.27
C THR A 475 -24.24 -8.21 26.23
N LYS A 476 -24.68 -7.33 25.31
CA LYS A 476 -25.58 -7.60 24.19
C LYS A 476 -24.87 -7.92 22.88
N LEU A 477 -23.54 -7.93 22.86
CA LEU A 477 -22.80 -8.26 21.65
C LEU A 477 -23.11 -9.67 21.16
N THR A 478 -23.20 -9.80 19.84
CA THR A 478 -23.18 -11.09 19.16
C THR A 478 -22.03 -11.13 18.17
N PHE A 479 -21.43 -12.30 17.98
CA PHE A 479 -20.20 -12.52 17.23
C PHE A 479 -20.46 -13.42 16.04
N TRP A 480 -19.87 -13.11 14.88
CA TRP A 480 -20.03 -13.91 13.68
C TRP A 480 -19.29 -15.25 13.80
N ASP A 481 -20.04 -16.36 13.71
CA ASP A 481 -19.50 -17.73 13.84
C ASP A 481 -19.22 -18.42 12.49
N GLY A 482 -19.42 -17.70 11.38
CA GLY A 482 -19.30 -18.22 10.01
C GLY A 482 -20.59 -18.73 9.39
N LYS A 483 -21.66 -18.85 10.17
CA LYS A 483 -22.99 -19.29 9.74
C LYS A 483 -24.11 -18.39 10.27
N GLY A 484 -23.91 -17.79 11.43
CA GLY A 484 -24.84 -16.95 12.16
C GLY A 484 -24.13 -16.13 13.24
N TRP A 485 -24.91 -15.68 14.22
CA TRP A 485 -24.46 -14.79 15.29
C TRP A 485 -24.58 -15.49 16.64
N SER A 486 -23.45 -15.70 17.31
CA SER A 486 -23.36 -16.32 18.64
C SER A 486 -23.26 -15.25 19.73
N GLU A 487 -23.81 -15.49 20.91
CA GLU A 487 -23.60 -14.64 22.10
C GLU A 487 -22.24 -14.91 22.77
N ASN A 488 -21.52 -15.94 22.35
CA ASN A 488 -20.23 -16.34 22.92
C ASN A 488 -19.07 -15.89 22.02
N ILE A 489 -18.23 -15.00 22.53
CA ILE A 489 -17.05 -14.46 21.81
C ILE A 489 -16.07 -15.55 21.34
N ALA A 490 -15.98 -16.67 22.07
CA ALA A 490 -15.09 -17.78 21.70
C ALA A 490 -15.49 -18.48 20.39
N ASP A 491 -16.74 -18.30 19.94
CA ASP A 491 -17.24 -18.86 18.67
C ASP A 491 -16.90 -17.96 17.47
N SER A 492 -16.38 -16.74 17.71
CA SER A 492 -16.05 -15.77 16.67
C SER A 492 -15.01 -16.34 15.70
N ILE A 493 -15.32 -16.31 14.41
CA ILE A 493 -14.38 -16.74 13.37
C ILE A 493 -13.55 -15.58 12.84
N LYS A 494 -12.37 -15.91 12.32
CA LYS A 494 -11.51 -15.01 11.55
C LYS A 494 -12.06 -14.91 10.12
N ILE A 495 -12.09 -13.70 9.56
CA ILE A 495 -12.38 -13.41 8.15
C ILE A 495 -11.04 -13.58 7.40
N PRO A 496 -10.80 -14.70 6.69
CA PRO A 496 -9.45 -15.06 6.26
C PRO A 496 -8.83 -14.10 5.25
N THR A 497 -9.67 -13.47 4.41
CA THR A 497 -9.24 -12.51 3.38
C THR A 497 -8.91 -11.13 3.94
N LEU A 498 -9.34 -10.81 5.17
CA LEU A 498 -8.96 -9.60 5.88
C LEU A 498 -7.85 -9.92 6.89
N ASN A 499 -6.62 -9.95 6.41
CA ASN A 499 -5.42 -10.22 7.19
C ASN A 499 -4.37 -9.14 6.98
N GLY A 500 -3.39 -9.06 7.89
CA GLY A 500 -2.38 -8.01 7.87
C GLY A 500 -2.95 -6.61 8.15
N VAL A 501 -4.16 -6.50 8.73
CA VAL A 501 -4.79 -5.20 8.95
C VAL A 501 -4.09 -4.41 10.05
N SER A 502 -3.99 -3.09 9.85
CA SER A 502 -3.43 -2.19 10.87
C SER A 502 -4.43 -1.93 12.00
N GLU A 503 -4.02 -1.20 13.04
CA GLU A 503 -4.93 -0.66 14.06
C GLU A 503 -5.96 0.33 13.47
N GLU A 504 -5.70 0.90 12.30
CA GLU A 504 -6.64 1.72 11.53
C GLU A 504 -7.05 0.99 10.25
N PHE A 505 -8.35 0.77 10.12
CA PHE A 505 -8.98 0.31 8.90
C PHE A 505 -10.45 0.74 8.88
N SER A 506 -11.13 0.51 7.77
CA SER A 506 -12.56 0.80 7.62
C SER A 506 -13.26 -0.30 6.86
N ILE A 507 -14.52 -0.55 7.23
CA ILE A 507 -15.49 -1.29 6.41
C ILE A 507 -16.66 -0.35 6.16
N THR A 508 -16.95 -0.07 4.90
CA THR A 508 -17.87 1.01 4.52
C THR A 508 -18.85 0.53 3.45
N PRO A 509 -20.16 0.83 3.55
CA PRO A 509 -21.10 0.54 2.48
C PRO A 509 -20.77 1.31 1.21
N VAL A 510 -20.81 0.65 0.06
CA VAL A 510 -20.60 1.26 -1.25
C VAL A 510 -21.96 1.60 -1.86
N THR A 511 -22.19 2.87 -2.17
CA THR A 511 -23.49 3.37 -2.64
C THR A 511 -23.52 3.70 -4.14
N VAL A 512 -22.37 3.67 -4.79
CA VAL A 512 -22.17 4.08 -6.19
C VAL A 512 -21.33 3.07 -6.95
N GLY A 513 -21.35 3.20 -8.27
CA GLY A 513 -20.49 2.43 -9.15
C GLY A 513 -20.77 0.92 -9.19
N PRO A 514 -19.85 0.16 -9.79
CA PRO A 514 -19.97 -1.29 -10.03
C PRO A 514 -20.12 -2.13 -8.76
N HIS A 515 -19.67 -1.62 -7.61
CA HIS A 515 -19.77 -2.30 -6.32
C HIS A 515 -20.93 -1.79 -5.45
N LYS A 516 -21.87 -1.02 -6.01
CA LYS A 516 -23.05 -0.53 -5.28
C LYS A 516 -23.80 -1.65 -4.56
N GLY A 517 -24.14 -1.42 -3.30
CA GLY A 517 -24.85 -2.36 -2.43
C GLY A 517 -23.93 -3.36 -1.71
N LYS A 518 -22.62 -3.30 -1.97
CA LYS A 518 -21.59 -4.10 -1.29
C LYS A 518 -20.88 -3.26 -0.23
N PHE A 519 -19.83 -3.82 0.34
CA PHE A 519 -18.97 -3.18 1.34
C PHE A 519 -17.54 -3.10 0.83
N ILE A 520 -16.84 -2.02 1.12
CA ILE A 520 -15.42 -1.87 0.85
C ILE A 520 -14.65 -1.88 2.18
N ALA A 521 -13.71 -2.80 2.30
CA ALA A 521 -12.68 -2.78 3.33
C ALA A 521 -11.49 -1.98 2.80
N ILE A 522 -10.94 -1.04 3.58
CA ILE A 522 -9.70 -0.32 3.24
C ILE A 522 -8.74 -0.41 4.41
N TYR A 523 -7.48 -0.74 4.12
CA TYR A 523 -6.41 -0.83 5.11
C TYR A 523 -5.02 -0.78 4.46
N MET A 524 -3.99 -0.56 5.28
CA MET A 524 -2.59 -0.65 4.85
C MET A 524 -2.14 -2.11 4.86
N GLU A 525 -1.60 -2.61 3.74
CA GLU A 525 -1.09 -3.97 3.62
C GLU A 525 0.00 -4.22 4.67
N GLY A 526 -0.15 -5.28 5.46
CA GLY A 526 0.89 -5.70 6.40
C GLY A 526 1.17 -4.71 7.53
N THR A 527 0.20 -3.87 7.90
CA THR A 527 0.25 -2.83 8.95
C THR A 527 1.13 -1.62 8.63
N VAL A 528 2.34 -1.85 8.13
CA VAL A 528 3.34 -0.84 7.76
C VAL A 528 3.87 -1.22 6.39
N SER A 529 3.49 -0.45 5.38
CA SER A 529 3.93 -0.61 4.00
C SER A 529 3.62 0.66 3.22
N SER A 530 3.98 0.69 1.94
CA SER A 530 3.56 1.71 0.99
C SER A 530 2.24 1.38 0.31
N HIS A 531 1.59 0.25 0.60
CA HIS A 531 0.48 -0.27 -0.18
C HIS A 531 -0.84 -0.16 0.58
N ILE A 532 -1.70 0.72 0.11
CA ILE A 532 -3.10 0.77 0.54
C ILE A 532 -3.85 -0.24 -0.31
N VAL A 533 -4.60 -1.12 0.34
CA VAL A 533 -5.37 -2.18 -0.32
C VAL A 533 -6.85 -2.05 0.00
N TYR A 534 -7.69 -2.63 -0.86
CA TYR A 534 -9.11 -2.77 -0.62
C TYR A 534 -9.62 -4.19 -0.84
N CYS A 535 -10.69 -4.56 -0.13
CA CYS A 535 -11.45 -5.79 -0.39
C CYS A 535 -12.92 -5.45 -0.56
N ILE A 536 -13.62 -6.14 -1.46
CA ILE A 536 -15.07 -5.99 -1.64
C ILE A 536 -15.79 -7.13 -0.91
N GLY A 537 -16.72 -6.79 -0.03
CA GLY A 537 -17.53 -7.71 0.76
C GLY A 537 -19.00 -7.70 0.38
N GLU A 538 -19.64 -8.86 0.29
CA GLU A 538 -21.07 -8.97 -0.01
C GLU A 538 -21.97 -8.52 1.16
N THR A 539 -21.44 -8.55 2.39
CA THR A 539 -22.12 -8.07 3.61
C THR A 539 -21.08 -7.40 4.53
N PRO A 540 -21.48 -6.72 5.63
CA PRO A 540 -20.53 -6.18 6.59
C PRO A 540 -19.60 -7.24 7.20
N TRP A 541 -20.00 -8.52 7.19
CA TRP A 541 -19.21 -9.66 7.70
C TRP A 541 -18.67 -10.57 6.58
N GLY A 542 -18.77 -10.14 5.32
CA GLY A 542 -18.26 -10.84 4.15
C GLY A 542 -19.27 -11.82 3.49
N PRO A 543 -18.78 -12.74 2.65
CA PRO A 543 -17.38 -12.96 2.29
C PRO A 543 -16.76 -11.73 1.63
N PHE A 544 -15.49 -11.46 1.94
CA PHE A 544 -14.69 -10.41 1.30
C PHE A 544 -13.79 -11.03 0.24
N SER A 545 -13.58 -10.31 -0.87
CA SER A 545 -12.60 -10.64 -1.91
C SER A 545 -11.18 -10.69 -1.35
N GLU A 546 -10.24 -11.22 -2.14
CA GLU A 546 -8.81 -11.06 -1.87
C GLU A 546 -8.40 -9.56 -1.93
N PRO A 547 -7.41 -9.12 -1.13
CA PRO A 547 -6.99 -7.72 -1.06
C PRO A 547 -6.38 -7.20 -2.35
N GLN A 548 -7.01 -6.22 -2.98
CA GLN A 548 -6.56 -5.57 -4.20
C GLN A 548 -5.71 -4.33 -3.88
N LEU A 549 -4.56 -4.15 -4.55
CA LEU A 549 -3.78 -2.92 -4.43
C LEU A 549 -4.60 -1.74 -4.97
N LEU A 550 -4.72 -0.71 -4.14
CA LEU A 550 -5.43 0.52 -4.47
C LEU A 550 -4.49 1.67 -4.82
N TYR A 551 -3.47 1.85 -3.97
CA TYR A 551 -2.58 3.01 -4.04
C TYR A 551 -1.21 2.66 -3.46
N THR A 552 -0.16 3.17 -4.10
CA THR A 552 1.21 3.10 -3.59
C THR A 552 1.63 4.48 -3.12
N ALA A 553 1.90 4.62 -1.81
CA ALA A 553 2.31 5.87 -1.20
C ALA A 553 3.66 6.36 -1.77
N PRO A 554 3.74 7.58 -2.30
CA PRO A 554 4.92 8.09 -2.99
C PRO A 554 6.13 8.24 -2.05
N GLU A 555 5.90 8.41 -0.74
CA GLU A 555 6.94 8.54 0.28
C GLU A 555 7.95 7.38 0.27
N ALA A 556 7.54 6.19 -0.17
CA ALA A 556 8.43 5.03 -0.24
C ALA A 556 9.46 5.11 -1.37
N SER A 557 9.21 5.92 -2.41
CA SER A 557 10.05 6.03 -3.61
C SER A 557 10.74 7.38 -3.74
N ASP A 558 10.31 8.38 -2.99
CA ASP A 558 10.88 9.71 -3.02
C ASP A 558 12.23 9.76 -2.27
N PRO A 559 13.32 10.23 -2.90
CA PRO A 559 14.66 10.22 -2.30
C PRO A 559 14.76 11.02 -0.99
N TRP A 560 14.01 12.13 -0.88
CA TRP A 560 14.02 12.94 0.34
C TRP A 560 13.38 12.16 1.48
N TYR A 561 12.22 11.55 1.26
CA TYR A 561 11.56 10.74 2.28
C TYR A 561 12.39 9.51 2.70
N GLN A 562 13.08 8.86 1.76
CA GLN A 562 13.99 7.75 2.04
C GLN A 562 15.21 8.18 2.88
N GLU A 563 15.85 9.31 2.55
CA GLU A 563 16.98 9.85 3.33
C GLU A 563 16.57 10.12 4.78
N HIS A 564 15.35 10.63 4.99
CA HIS A 564 14.79 10.94 6.31
C HIS A 564 14.05 9.75 6.94
N LYS A 565 14.19 8.53 6.38
CA LYS A 565 13.64 7.27 6.90
C LYS A 565 12.14 7.33 7.19
N VAL A 566 11.39 7.96 6.30
CA VAL A 566 9.93 8.05 6.42
C VAL A 566 9.29 6.73 5.98
N TRP A 567 8.29 6.30 6.73
CA TRP A 567 7.49 5.10 6.50
C TRP A 567 6.01 5.44 6.62
N THR A 568 5.18 4.62 5.98
CA THR A 568 3.73 4.81 5.87
C THR A 568 2.96 3.68 6.54
N TYR A 569 1.79 4.01 7.06
CA TYR A 569 0.97 3.09 7.86
C TYR A 569 -0.49 3.57 7.93
N MET A 570 -1.37 2.74 8.48
CA MET A 570 -2.72 3.13 8.93
C MET A 570 -3.60 3.82 7.88
N ALA A 571 -4.20 3.03 6.98
CA ALA A 571 -5.15 3.57 5.99
C ALA A 571 -6.61 3.40 6.43
N LYS A 572 -7.44 4.44 6.27
CA LYS A 572 -8.85 4.44 6.68
C LYS A 572 -9.72 5.35 5.80
N ALA A 573 -10.96 4.93 5.52
CA ALA A 573 -11.93 5.70 4.76
C ALA A 573 -12.84 6.61 5.61
N TYR A 574 -13.34 7.69 4.99
CA TYR A 574 -14.26 8.68 5.58
C TYR A 574 -15.52 8.83 4.71
N PRO A 575 -16.49 7.90 4.80
CA PRO A 575 -17.68 7.92 3.95
C PRO A 575 -18.47 9.22 4.04
N HIS A 576 -18.70 9.77 5.23
CA HIS A 576 -19.47 11.01 5.37
C HIS A 576 -18.84 12.23 4.68
N LEU A 577 -17.50 12.27 4.55
CA LEU A 577 -16.76 13.34 3.85
C LEU A 577 -16.53 13.07 2.36
N SER A 578 -16.97 11.90 1.88
CA SER A 578 -16.87 11.50 0.48
C SER A 578 -17.91 12.22 -0.37
N HIS A 579 -17.76 12.24 -1.69
CA HIS A 579 -18.71 12.95 -2.56
C HIS A 579 -18.71 12.39 -3.98
N GLY A 580 -19.86 12.50 -4.67
CA GLY A 580 -20.01 11.94 -6.01
C GLY A 580 -19.74 10.45 -6.03
N ASP A 581 -18.72 10.05 -6.78
CA ASP A 581 -18.16 8.70 -6.87
C ASP A 581 -16.82 8.54 -6.14
N GLN A 582 -16.38 9.55 -5.39
CA GLN A 582 -15.06 9.59 -4.76
C GLN A 582 -15.13 9.33 -3.26
N LEU A 583 -14.48 8.25 -2.81
CA LEU A 583 -14.29 7.92 -1.40
C LEU A 583 -13.00 8.56 -0.87
N LEU A 584 -13.11 9.35 0.19
CA LEU A 584 -11.96 9.93 0.88
C LEU A 584 -11.27 8.87 1.74
N VAL A 585 -9.96 8.74 1.61
CA VAL A 585 -9.13 7.84 2.43
C VAL A 585 -7.91 8.59 2.93
N SER A 586 -7.54 8.38 4.20
CA SER A 586 -6.26 8.82 4.73
C SER A 586 -5.28 7.67 4.88
N TYR A 587 -4.01 7.99 4.94
CA TYR A 587 -2.95 7.17 5.52
C TYR A 587 -1.97 8.06 6.29
N ASN A 588 -1.14 7.47 7.15
CA ASN A 588 -0.18 8.22 7.97
C ASN A 588 1.26 8.03 7.51
N THR A 589 2.08 9.04 7.80
CA THR A 589 3.54 9.02 7.65
C THR A 589 4.21 9.20 9.00
N ASN A 590 5.37 8.56 9.20
CA ASN A 590 6.22 8.75 10.38
C ASN A 590 7.68 8.51 10.00
N THR A 591 8.62 8.92 10.84
CA THR A 591 10.06 8.78 10.62
C THR A 591 10.73 8.00 11.76
N GLN A 592 11.77 7.23 11.43
CA GLN A 592 12.65 6.65 12.44
C GLN A 592 13.54 7.68 13.15
N GLU A 593 13.60 8.90 12.62
CA GLU A 593 14.40 9.99 13.17
C GLU A 593 13.53 10.90 14.02
N PHE A 594 13.44 10.61 15.31
CA PHE A 594 12.56 11.34 16.23
C PHE A 594 12.80 12.86 16.26
N ALA A 595 14.01 13.35 15.95
CA ALA A 595 14.26 14.79 15.82
C ALA A 595 13.46 15.45 14.68
N LEU A 596 13.10 14.67 13.66
CA LEU A 596 12.46 15.12 12.44
C LEU A 596 10.93 15.00 12.48
N VAL A 597 10.30 14.47 13.54
CA VAL A 597 8.83 14.32 13.63
C VAL A 597 8.14 15.68 13.57
N ASP A 598 7.65 16.07 12.41
CA ASP A 598 6.95 17.33 12.14
C ASP A 598 6.15 17.26 10.85
N ASN A 599 5.67 18.42 10.37
CA ASN A 599 4.68 18.49 9.29
C ASN A 599 5.09 17.69 8.04
N PRO A 600 6.33 17.77 7.53
CA PRO A 600 6.77 16.91 6.43
C PRO A 600 6.78 15.40 6.72
N THR A 601 7.18 14.93 7.90
CA THR A 601 7.53 13.51 8.12
C THR A 601 6.56 12.72 9.00
N TYR A 602 5.71 13.42 9.78
CA TYR A 602 4.84 12.84 10.79
C TYR A 602 3.43 13.40 10.68
N HIS A 603 2.77 13.15 9.56
CA HIS A 603 1.52 13.85 9.22
C HIS A 603 0.62 12.99 8.34
N PRO A 604 -0.72 13.10 8.47
CA PRO A 604 -1.65 12.38 7.62
C PRO A 604 -1.53 12.81 6.15
N ARG A 605 -1.87 11.89 5.26
CA ARG A 605 -1.95 12.07 3.81
C ARG A 605 -3.30 11.57 3.36
N PHE A 606 -3.83 12.14 2.28
CA PHE A 606 -5.15 11.80 1.79
C PHE A 606 -5.13 11.44 0.31
N ILE A 607 -6.01 10.54 -0.08
CA ILE A 607 -6.28 10.13 -1.45
C ILE A 607 -7.79 10.13 -1.71
N TRP A 608 -8.16 10.40 -2.95
CA TRP A 608 -9.48 10.10 -3.49
C TRP A 608 -9.45 8.74 -4.15
N VAL A 609 -10.39 7.89 -3.78
CA VAL A 609 -10.63 6.60 -4.41
C VAL A 609 -11.85 6.74 -5.31
N ASP A 610 -11.67 6.54 -6.60
CA ASP A 610 -12.76 6.51 -7.57
C ASP A 610 -13.49 5.16 -7.50
N LEU A 611 -14.74 5.21 -7.08
CA LEU A 611 -15.63 4.06 -6.93
C LEU A 611 -16.36 3.68 -8.23
N ASP A 612 -16.33 4.53 -9.27
CA ASP A 612 -16.98 4.28 -10.56
C ASP A 612 -16.08 4.66 -11.76
N PRO A 613 -14.90 4.02 -11.90
CA PRO A 613 -13.95 4.36 -12.96
C PRO A 613 -14.51 4.14 -14.37
N LEU A 614 -15.58 3.33 -14.51
CA LEU A 614 -16.26 3.06 -15.77
C LEU A 614 -17.05 4.27 -16.29
N ASN A 615 -17.50 5.15 -15.41
CA ASN A 615 -18.23 6.37 -15.80
C ASN A 615 -17.32 7.36 -16.54
N ASP A 616 -16.04 7.42 -16.19
CA ASP A 616 -15.02 8.19 -16.88
C ASP A 616 -14.66 7.62 -18.26
N TYR A 617 -14.74 6.29 -18.45
CA TYR A 617 -14.59 5.66 -19.77
C TYR A 617 -15.77 5.98 -20.70
N ALA A 618 -16.99 6.04 -20.19
CA ALA A 618 -18.18 6.34 -21.00
C ALA A 618 -18.16 7.77 -21.56
N THR A 619 -17.65 8.75 -20.80
CA THR A 619 -17.55 10.15 -21.25
C THR A 619 -16.41 10.40 -22.24
N ALA A 620 -15.37 9.56 -22.26
CA ALA A 620 -14.28 9.64 -23.23
C ALA A 620 -14.69 9.19 -24.66
N THR A 621 -15.79 8.45 -24.81
CA THR A 621 -16.30 8.00 -26.13
C THR A 621 -17.11 9.04 -26.89
N ASP A 622 -17.46 10.17 -26.26
CA ASP A 622 -18.17 11.30 -26.90
C ASP A 622 -17.26 12.46 -27.33
N LEU A 623 -15.93 12.27 -27.32
CA LEU A 623 -15.01 13.18 -28.00
C LEU A 623 -15.00 12.86 -29.50
N ASP A 624 -15.90 13.53 -30.22
CA ASP A 624 -15.92 13.64 -31.68
C ASP A 624 -14.61 14.30 -32.17
N ILE A 625 -13.57 13.50 -32.45
CA ILE A 625 -12.32 13.94 -33.07
C ILE A 625 -12.51 14.13 -34.59
N SER A 626 -13.56 14.85 -35.00
CA SER A 626 -13.80 15.18 -36.42
C SER A 626 -13.33 16.59 -36.84
N THR A 627 -12.63 17.35 -35.99
CA THR A 627 -12.18 18.71 -36.35
C THR A 627 -10.74 19.07 -35.99
N ALA A 628 -9.78 18.17 -36.13
CA ALA A 628 -8.36 18.53 -36.16
C ALA A 628 -7.77 18.20 -37.54
N THR A 629 -7.81 19.16 -38.46
CA THR A 629 -7.05 19.11 -39.72
C THR A 629 -5.68 19.77 -39.54
N ASP A 630 -4.66 19.17 -40.15
CA ASP A 630 -3.23 19.53 -40.19
C ASP A 630 -2.92 20.94 -40.73
N ALA A 631 -3.32 22.01 -40.04
CA ALA A 631 -3.04 23.38 -40.51
C ALA A 631 -2.25 24.29 -39.55
N ASP A 632 -2.13 24.00 -38.24
CA ASP A 632 -1.55 24.97 -37.29
C ASP A 632 -0.25 24.50 -36.64
N ILE A 633 0.71 24.03 -37.45
CA ILE A 633 2.14 24.04 -37.08
C ILE A 633 2.89 24.88 -38.13
N ALA A 634 2.74 26.20 -38.01
CA ALA A 634 3.71 27.19 -38.47
C ALA A 634 3.28 28.59 -37.97
N ASP A 635 3.73 28.96 -36.76
CA ASP A 635 4.27 30.29 -36.45
C ASP A 635 4.94 30.31 -35.05
#